data_AF-A0A1F8X9F4-F1
#
_entry.id   AF-A0A1F8X9F4-F1
#
_cell.length_a   1.000
_cell.length_b   1.000
_cell.length_c   1.000
_cell.angle_alpha   90.00
_cell.angle_beta   90.00
_cell.angle_gamma   90.00
#
_symmetry.space_group_name_H-M   'P 1'
#
loop_
_entity.id
_entity.type
_entity.pdbx_description
1 polymer ?
#
loop_
_entity_poly.entity_id
_entity_poly.type
_entity_poly.pdbx_seq_one_letter_code
_entity_poly.pdbx_strand_id
1 'polypeptide(L)'
;MDCKRAKALIDEVSGHPVEEAGALEEHLGSCEGCARESKELHEMRAALKSALRYEAPAGFSSRVMEKVRLEKKPFREPGLFRWLWSMPAHLKVAEAAAAVLVVAIGVYSAGFLTDSLQDSANEQAEAGYIEIASLEEIETVPPGSLGDVYLSVKENGNEQ
;
A
#
# COMPACT_ATOMS: atom_id res chain seq x y z
N MET A 1 -9.93 12.10 -12.84
CA MET A 1 -8.53 11.84 -12.45
C MET A 1 -7.92 13.09 -11.85
N ASP A 2 -7.04 12.98 -10.86
CA ASP A 2 -6.25 14.08 -10.30
C ASP A 2 -4.91 14.27 -11.03
N CYS A 3 -4.33 15.47 -10.97
CA CYS A 3 -3.12 15.80 -11.72
C CYS A 3 -1.91 14.92 -11.36
N LYS A 4 -1.82 14.41 -10.13
CA LYS A 4 -0.71 13.54 -9.72
C LYS A 4 -0.76 12.21 -10.44
N ARG A 5 -1.95 11.59 -10.53
CA ARG A 5 -2.15 10.35 -11.28
C ARG A 5 -1.93 10.56 -12.78
N ALA A 6 -2.39 11.69 -13.30
CA ALA A 6 -2.19 12.07 -14.70
C ALA A 6 -0.71 12.10 -15.07
N LYS A 7 0.09 12.79 -14.26
CA LYS A 7 1.53 12.92 -14.45
C LYS A 7 2.25 11.58 -14.36
N ALA A 8 1.90 10.76 -13.37
CA ALA A 8 2.45 9.41 -13.25
C ALA A 8 2.20 8.58 -14.52
N LEU A 9 0.99 8.64 -15.08
CA LEU A 9 0.68 7.94 -16.32
C LEU A 9 1.46 8.49 -17.52
N ILE A 10 1.66 9.80 -17.61
CA ILE A 10 2.43 10.46 -18.67
C ILE A 10 3.91 10.03 -18.63
N ASP A 11 4.51 9.99 -17.43
CA ASP A 11 5.91 9.59 -17.22
C ASP A 11 6.10 8.09 -17.45
N GLU A 12 5.12 7.28 -17.06
CA GLU A 12 5.14 5.81 -17.17
C GLU A 12 4.86 5.30 -18.59
N VAL A 13 4.56 6.16 -19.59
CA VAL A 13 4.33 5.71 -20.97
C VAL A 13 5.64 5.18 -21.59
N SER A 14 6.03 3.97 -21.22
CA SER A 14 7.03 3.12 -21.84
C SER A 14 6.32 2.21 -22.85
N GLY A 15 5.65 2.79 -23.85
CA GLY A 15 5.16 2.07 -25.03
C GLY A 15 4.13 0.95 -24.81
N HIS A 16 3.54 0.82 -23.62
CA HIS A 16 2.46 -0.14 -23.35
C HIS A 16 1.09 0.56 -23.32
N PRO A 17 0.01 -0.15 -23.71
CA PRO A 17 -1.33 0.37 -23.57
C PRO A 17 -1.66 0.58 -22.09
N VAL A 18 -2.04 1.80 -21.74
CA VAL A 18 -2.42 2.19 -20.38
C VAL A 18 -3.88 1.81 -20.17
N GLU A 19 -4.19 1.04 -19.14
CA GLU A 19 -5.58 0.63 -18.81
C GLU A 19 -6.51 1.84 -18.58
N GLU A 20 -5.95 2.95 -18.11
CA GLU A 20 -6.65 4.21 -17.81
C GLU A 20 -6.55 5.26 -18.94
N ALA A 21 -6.23 4.86 -20.18
CA ALA A 21 -6.01 5.81 -21.28
C ALA A 21 -7.16 6.80 -21.51
N GLY A 22 -8.42 6.35 -21.44
CA GLY A 22 -9.58 7.23 -21.63
C GLY A 22 -9.72 8.29 -20.54
N ALA A 23 -9.46 7.94 -19.28
CA ALA A 23 -9.51 8.88 -18.16
C ALA A 23 -8.35 9.90 -18.21
N LEU A 24 -7.20 9.48 -18.76
CA LEU A 24 -6.08 10.38 -19.04
C LEU A 24 -6.45 11.37 -20.15
N GLU A 25 -6.99 10.91 -21.28
CA GLU A 25 -7.41 11.79 -22.39
C GLU A 25 -8.46 12.83 -21.95
N GLU A 26 -9.45 12.42 -21.16
CA GLU A 26 -10.45 13.34 -20.59
C GLU A 26 -9.80 14.40 -19.69
N HIS A 27 -8.82 14.01 -18.87
CA HIS A 27 -8.11 14.95 -18.02
C HIS A 27 -7.21 15.90 -18.81
N LEU A 28 -6.55 15.44 -19.87
CA LEU A 28 -5.77 16.29 -20.76
C LEU A 28 -6.66 17.31 -21.49
N GLY A 29 -7.92 16.98 -21.76
CA GLY A 29 -8.90 17.92 -22.30
C GLY A 29 -9.36 19.02 -21.32
N SER A 30 -9.26 18.76 -20.01
CA SER A 30 -9.71 19.68 -18.96
C SER A 30 -8.57 20.42 -18.23
N CYS A 31 -7.33 19.90 -18.27
CA CYS A 31 -6.18 20.50 -17.60
C CYS A 31 -5.06 20.87 -18.59
N GLU A 32 -4.90 22.17 -18.85
CA GLU A 32 -3.87 22.69 -19.77
C GLU A 32 -2.44 22.37 -19.33
N GLY A 33 -2.17 22.31 -18.02
CA GLY A 33 -0.84 22.01 -17.48
C GLY A 33 -0.38 20.60 -17.85
N CYS A 34 -1.25 19.60 -17.63
CA CYS A 34 -0.97 18.21 -17.99
C CYS A 34 -0.94 18.02 -19.51
N ALA A 35 -1.80 18.74 -20.26
CA ALA A 35 -1.81 18.72 -21.72
C ALA A 35 -0.47 19.18 -22.31
N ARG A 36 0.09 20.27 -21.79
CA ARG A 36 1.37 20.81 -22.24
C ARG A 36 2.52 19.84 -21.96
N GLU A 37 2.58 19.28 -20.76
CA GLU A 37 3.63 18.32 -20.36
C GLU A 37 3.59 17.05 -21.23
N SER A 38 2.40 16.50 -21.45
CA SER A 38 2.19 15.36 -22.35
C SER A 38 2.67 15.66 -23.78
N LYS A 39 2.36 16.86 -24.29
CA LYS A 39 2.78 17.28 -25.64
C LYS A 39 4.28 17.42 -25.77
N GLU A 40 4.94 18.06 -24.81
CA GLU A 40 6.40 18.24 -24.80
C GLU A 40 7.13 16.88 -24.82
N LEU A 41 6.69 15.93 -23.99
CA LEU A 41 7.23 14.58 -23.99
C LEU A 41 6.98 13.84 -25.31
N HIS A 42 5.82 14.06 -25.94
CA HIS A 42 5.51 13.48 -27.23
C HIS A 42 6.41 14.04 -28.35
N GLU A 43 6.67 15.34 -28.35
CA GLU A 43 7.58 16.02 -29.28
C GLU A 43 9.03 15.52 -29.11
N MET A 44 9.52 15.40 -27.87
CA MET A 44 10.84 14.82 -27.58
C MET A 44 10.95 13.38 -28.10
N ARG A 45 9.92 12.55 -27.85
CA ARG A 45 9.87 11.17 -28.34
C ARG A 45 9.82 11.10 -29.87
N ALA A 46 9.12 12.03 -30.52
CA ALA A 46 9.08 12.11 -31.98
C ALA A 46 10.45 12.48 -32.56
N ALA A 47 11.16 13.42 -31.94
CA ALA A 47 12.53 13.80 -32.32
C ALA A 47 13.53 12.64 -32.15
N LEU A 48 13.37 11.84 -31.09
CA LEU A 48 14.16 10.61 -30.90
C LEU A 48 13.82 9.54 -31.94
N LYS A 49 12.55 9.42 -32.35
CA LYS A 49 12.11 8.47 -33.38
C LYS A 49 12.63 8.82 -34.77
N SER A 50 12.82 10.10 -35.07
CA SER A 50 13.37 10.59 -36.33
C SER A 50 14.91 10.56 -36.38
N ALA A 51 15.57 10.29 -35.25
CA ALA A 51 17.01 10.06 -35.21
C ALA A 51 17.42 8.84 -36.06
N LEU A 52 18.66 8.88 -36.55
CA LEU A 52 19.22 7.83 -37.41
C LEU A 52 19.09 6.46 -36.74
N ARG A 53 18.34 5.56 -37.36
CA ARG A 53 18.29 4.16 -36.93
C ARG A 53 19.47 3.43 -37.53
N TYR A 54 20.26 2.80 -36.67
CA TYR A 54 21.33 1.91 -37.10
C TYR A 54 20.78 0.50 -37.28
N GLU A 55 21.09 -0.12 -38.40
CA GLU A 55 20.81 -1.54 -38.62
C GLU A 55 21.56 -2.35 -37.55
N ALA A 56 20.85 -3.24 -36.85
CA ALA A 56 21.52 -4.12 -35.91
C ALA A 56 22.47 -5.07 -36.67
N PRO A 57 23.69 -5.32 -36.18
CA PRO A 57 24.59 -6.27 -36.80
C PRO A 57 23.93 -7.65 -36.95
N ALA A 58 24.24 -8.35 -38.04
CA ALA A 58 23.73 -9.70 -38.28
C ALA A 58 23.92 -10.62 -37.07
N GLY A 59 22.88 -11.35 -36.68
CA GLY A 59 22.90 -12.26 -35.53
C GLY A 59 22.93 -11.59 -34.15
N PHE A 60 22.72 -10.26 -34.06
CA PHE A 60 22.60 -9.57 -32.76
C PHE A 60 21.48 -10.15 -31.90
N SER A 61 20.27 -10.29 -32.46
CA SER A 61 19.10 -10.84 -31.74
C SER A 61 19.36 -12.26 -31.25
N SER A 62 19.96 -13.11 -32.09
CA SER A 62 20.33 -14.49 -31.74
C SER A 62 21.28 -14.53 -30.55
N ARG A 63 22.36 -13.72 -30.57
CA ARG A 63 23.34 -13.65 -29.47
C ARG A 63 22.73 -13.12 -28.16
N VAL A 64 21.86 -12.12 -28.25
CA VAL A 64 21.14 -11.60 -27.06
C VAL A 64 20.22 -12.67 -26.49
N MET A 65 19.42 -13.33 -27.32
CA MET A 65 18.48 -14.36 -26.86
C MET A 65 19.19 -15.58 -26.28
N GLU A 66 20.36 -15.94 -26.81
CA GLU A 66 21.21 -16.97 -26.25
C GLU A 66 21.68 -16.61 -24.83
N LYS A 67 22.22 -15.39 -24.64
CA LYS A 67 22.60 -14.91 -23.30
C LYS A 67 21.44 -14.85 -22.33
N VAL A 68 20.27 -14.33 -22.76
CA VAL A 68 19.05 -14.32 -21.93
C VAL A 68 18.66 -15.73 -21.50
N ARG A 69 18.77 -16.72 -22.40
CA ARG A 69 18.46 -18.12 -22.05
C ARG A 69 19.47 -18.70 -21.05
N LEU A 70 20.75 -18.36 -21.17
CA LEU A 70 21.79 -18.79 -20.23
C LEU A 70 21.64 -18.12 -18.85
N GLU A 71 21.21 -16.86 -18.81
CA GLU A 71 21.03 -16.08 -17.59
C GLU A 71 19.65 -16.23 -16.95
N LYS A 72 18.66 -16.78 -17.68
CA LYS A 72 17.41 -17.29 -17.10
C LYS A 72 17.74 -18.47 -16.17
N LYS A 73 18.25 -18.16 -14.99
CA LYS A 73 18.06 -19.02 -13.83
C LYS A 73 16.56 -19.24 -13.76
N PRO A 74 16.07 -20.50 -13.83
CA PRO A 74 14.67 -20.74 -13.54
C PRO A 74 14.42 -20.09 -12.18
N PHE A 75 13.37 -19.29 -12.08
CA PHE A 75 12.83 -18.83 -10.81
C PHE A 75 12.43 -20.11 -10.07
N ARG A 76 13.41 -20.74 -9.41
CA ARG A 76 13.20 -21.87 -8.53
C ARG A 76 12.56 -21.23 -7.32
N GLU A 77 11.24 -21.31 -7.28
CA GLU A 77 10.50 -21.05 -6.05
C GLU A 77 11.24 -21.77 -4.91
N PRO A 78 11.54 -21.06 -3.79
CA PRO A 78 12.34 -21.61 -2.73
C PRO A 78 11.70 -22.92 -2.26
N GLY A 79 12.49 -23.99 -2.26
CA GLY A 79 12.07 -25.38 -2.12
C GLY A 79 11.44 -25.78 -0.79
N LEU A 80 10.85 -24.85 -0.05
CA LEU A 80 10.08 -25.10 1.17
C LEU A 80 8.85 -25.97 0.86
N PHE A 81 8.08 -25.65 -0.17
CA PHE A 81 6.86 -26.40 -0.52
C PHE A 81 7.16 -27.84 -1.00
N ARG A 82 8.23 -28.01 -1.77
CA ARG A 82 8.70 -29.32 -2.24
C ARG A 82 9.30 -30.16 -1.11
N TRP A 83 9.95 -29.53 -0.14
CA TRP A 83 10.48 -30.20 1.05
C TRP A 83 9.36 -30.66 1.98
N LEU A 84 8.34 -29.82 2.23
CA LEU A 84 7.20 -30.16 3.08
C LEU A 84 6.34 -31.30 2.50
N TRP A 85 6.23 -31.37 1.17
CA TRP A 85 5.50 -32.45 0.49
C TRP A 85 6.24 -33.80 0.56
N SER A 86 7.57 -33.79 0.65
CA SER A 86 8.41 -35.00 0.69
C SER A 86 8.68 -35.53 2.10
N MET A 87 8.13 -34.90 3.15
CA MET A 87 8.31 -35.35 4.53
C MET A 87 7.38 -36.53 4.86
N PRO A 88 7.91 -37.59 5.51
CA PRO A 88 7.15 -38.78 5.86
C PRO A 88 6.03 -38.48 6.87
N ALA A 89 4.90 -39.19 6.77
CA ALA A 89 3.64 -38.87 7.42
C ALA A 89 3.71 -38.71 8.96
N HIS A 90 4.67 -39.34 9.64
CA HIS A 90 4.84 -39.23 11.09
C HIS A 90 5.34 -37.86 11.55
N LEU A 91 6.08 -37.13 10.71
CA LEU A 91 6.54 -35.76 11.02
C LEU A 91 5.41 -34.72 10.87
N LYS A 92 4.43 -34.98 9.99
CA LYS A 92 3.23 -34.14 9.82
C LYS A 92 2.30 -34.20 11.04
N VAL A 93 2.25 -35.34 11.72
CA VAL A 93 1.45 -35.49 12.96
C VAL A 93 2.09 -34.73 14.13
N ALA A 94 3.43 -34.73 14.22
CA ALA A 94 4.15 -33.98 15.25
C ALA A 94 3.99 -32.46 15.09
N GLU A 95 3.99 -31.96 13.85
CA GLU A 95 3.76 -30.54 13.55
C GLU A 95 2.34 -30.10 13.92
N ALA A 96 1.33 -30.90 13.58
CA ALA A 96 -0.06 -30.62 13.95
C ALA A 96 -0.25 -30.58 15.48
N ALA A 97 0.38 -31.51 16.21
CA ALA A 97 0.34 -31.52 17.67
C ALA A 97 1.03 -30.29 18.29
N ALA A 98 2.18 -29.86 17.74
CA ALA A 98 2.87 -28.66 18.19
C ALA A 98 2.06 -27.39 17.95
N ALA A 99 1.42 -27.25 16.79
CA ALA A 99 0.55 -26.11 16.49
C ALA A 99 -0.65 -26.05 17.45
N VAL A 100 -1.29 -27.19 17.72
CA VAL A 100 -2.40 -27.28 18.68
C VAL A 100 -1.94 -26.90 20.09
N LEU A 101 -0.74 -27.32 20.51
CA LEU A 101 -0.18 -26.95 21.81
C LEU A 101 0.09 -25.45 21.92
N VAL A 102 0.66 -24.81 20.89
CA VAL A 102 0.90 -23.36 20.89
C VAL A 102 -0.42 -22.59 20.98
N VAL A 103 -1.44 -23.00 20.23
CA VAL A 103 -2.77 -22.39 20.30
C VAL A 103 -3.40 -22.59 21.68
N ALA A 104 -3.32 -23.79 22.25
CA ALA A 104 -3.87 -24.09 23.57
C ALA A 104 -3.19 -23.25 24.68
N ILE A 105 -1.86 -23.10 24.63
CA ILE A 105 -1.10 -22.25 25.56
C ILE A 105 -1.50 -20.77 25.38
N GLY A 106 -1.65 -20.31 24.13
CA GLY A 106 -2.12 -18.96 23.83
C GLY A 106 -3.50 -18.67 24.40
N VAL A 107 -4.46 -19.58 24.20
CA VAL A 107 -5.83 -19.44 24.73
C VAL A 107 -5.85 -19.48 26.26
N TYR A 108 -5.08 -20.39 26.87
CA TYR A 108 -5.03 -20.51 28.33
C TYR A 108 -4.40 -19.28 28.99
N SER A 109 -3.30 -18.78 28.44
CA SER A 109 -2.63 -17.57 28.93
C SER A 109 -3.46 -16.30 28.71
N ALA A 110 -4.16 -16.17 27.58
CA ALA A 110 -5.06 -15.06 27.32
C ALA A 110 -6.26 -15.06 28.27
N GLY A 111 -6.84 -16.23 28.56
CA GLY A 111 -7.90 -16.36 29.56
C GLY A 111 -7.43 -15.95 30.95
N PHE A 112 -6.24 -16.42 31.37
CA PHE A 112 -5.64 -16.05 32.66
C PHE A 112 -5.35 -14.55 32.78
N LEU A 113 -4.82 -13.93 31.72
CA LEU A 113 -4.58 -12.49 31.69
C LEU A 113 -5.88 -11.69 31.73
N THR A 114 -6.91 -12.13 31.01
CA THR A 114 -8.22 -11.45 31.00
C THR A 114 -8.89 -11.51 32.37
N ASP A 115 -8.80 -12.64 33.08
CA ASP A 115 -9.35 -12.79 34.44
C ASP A 115 -8.64 -11.83 35.42
N SER A 116 -7.31 -11.71 35.32
CA SER A 116 -6.54 -10.77 36.15
C SER A 116 -6.84 -9.29 35.85
N LEU A 117 -7.13 -8.97 34.58
CA LEU A 117 -7.54 -7.63 34.16
C LEU A 117 -8.97 -7.32 34.59
N GLN A 118 -9.86 -8.32 34.58
CA GLN A 118 -11.23 -8.19 35.06
C GLN A 118 -11.27 -7.95 36.57
N ASP A 119 -10.45 -8.66 37.35
CA ASP A 119 -10.36 -8.51 38.81
C ASP A 119 -9.82 -7.12 39.19
N SER A 120 -8.76 -6.67 38.52
CA SER A 120 -8.22 -5.32 38.69
C SER A 120 -9.13 -4.20 38.17
N ALA A 121 -9.90 -4.45 37.10
CA ALA A 121 -10.92 -3.52 36.62
C ALA A 121 -12.12 -3.43 37.57
N ASN A 122 -12.48 -4.52 38.26
CA ASN A 122 -13.58 -4.54 39.23
C ASN A 122 -13.17 -3.80 40.53
N GLU A 123 -11.92 -3.94 40.98
CA GLU A 123 -11.34 -3.14 42.08
C GLU A 123 -11.25 -1.64 41.74
N GLN A 124 -10.88 -1.29 40.50
CA GLN A 124 -10.82 0.09 40.04
C GLN A 124 -12.19 0.70 39.75
N ALA A 125 -13.19 -0.10 39.37
CA ALA A 125 -14.55 0.38 39.17
C ALA A 125 -15.17 0.88 40.50
N GLU A 126 -14.83 0.27 41.64
CA GLU A 126 -15.34 0.73 42.94
C GLU A 126 -14.64 2.01 43.42
N ALA A 127 -13.37 2.22 43.06
CA ALA A 127 -12.62 3.44 43.38
C ALA A 127 -12.83 4.60 42.38
N GLY A 128 -13.07 4.30 41.10
CA GLY A 128 -13.20 5.28 40.02
C GLY A 128 -14.56 5.96 39.92
N TYR A 129 -15.61 5.39 40.51
CA TYR A 129 -16.96 5.98 40.45
C TYR A 129 -17.10 7.31 41.22
N ILE A 130 -16.17 7.64 42.13
CA ILE A 130 -16.17 8.93 42.84
C ILE A 130 -15.41 10.03 42.07
N GLU A 131 -14.57 9.70 41.08
CA GLU A 131 -13.75 10.70 40.36
C GLU A 131 -14.36 11.16 39.02
N ILE A 132 -15.20 10.35 38.37
CA ILE A 132 -15.83 10.71 37.08
C ILE A 132 -17.11 11.57 37.29
N ALA A 133 -17.65 11.63 38.51
CA ALA A 133 -18.79 12.48 38.85
C ALA A 133 -18.43 13.99 39.01
N SER A 134 -17.17 14.38 38.76
CA SER A 134 -16.71 15.79 38.84
C SER A 134 -16.24 16.39 37.51
N LEU A 135 -16.53 15.75 36.37
CA LEU A 135 -16.24 16.31 35.03
C LEU A 135 -17.39 17.13 34.42
N GLU A 136 -18.37 17.54 35.21
CA GLU A 136 -19.37 18.54 34.79
C GLU A 136 -18.83 19.98 34.83
N GLU A 137 -17.54 20.15 35.19
CA GLU A 137 -16.83 21.43 35.23
C GLU A 137 -15.59 21.42 34.31
N ILE A 138 -15.80 21.17 33.01
CA ILE A 138 -14.88 21.68 31.98
C ILE A 138 -15.58 22.84 31.29
N GLU A 139 -15.23 24.04 31.79
CA GLU A 139 -15.51 25.33 31.18
C GLU A 139 -15.16 25.40 29.69
N THR A 140 -16.03 26.12 28.98
CA THR A 140 -15.88 26.79 27.68
C THR A 140 -14.50 26.75 27.01
N VAL A 141 -14.48 26.36 25.74
CA VAL A 141 -13.32 26.46 24.84
C VAL A 141 -12.81 27.92 24.80
N PRO A 142 -11.54 28.19 25.13
CA PRO A 142 -10.99 29.54 25.06
C PRO A 142 -10.91 30.03 23.60
N PRO A 143 -11.31 31.28 23.30
CA PRO A 143 -11.24 31.83 21.96
C PRO A 143 -9.78 31.93 21.49
N GLY A 144 -9.52 31.56 20.23
CA GLY A 144 -8.17 31.52 19.64
C GLY A 144 -7.46 30.16 19.71
N SER A 145 -8.13 29.09 20.15
CA SER A 145 -7.62 27.72 20.04
C SER A 145 -7.66 27.22 18.59
N LEU A 146 -6.74 26.31 18.23
CA LEU A 146 -6.70 25.69 16.89
C LEU A 146 -8.03 25.05 16.48
N GLY A 147 -8.84 24.59 17.44
CA GLY A 147 -10.19 24.08 17.20
C GLY A 147 -11.18 25.15 16.73
N ASP A 148 -11.05 26.38 17.23
CA ASP A 148 -11.87 27.54 16.85
C ASP A 148 -11.52 28.01 15.42
N VAL A 149 -10.23 28.00 15.09
CA VAL A 149 -9.75 28.26 13.71
C VAL A 149 -10.23 27.18 12.74
N TYR A 150 -10.24 25.91 13.16
CA TYR A 150 -10.72 24.82 12.32
C TYR A 150 -12.23 24.92 12.04
N LEU A 151 -13.03 25.32 13.03
CA LEU A 151 -14.47 25.49 12.86
C LEU A 151 -14.80 26.70 11.97
N SER A 152 -14.14 27.84 12.16
CA SER A 152 -14.36 29.03 11.34
C SER A 152 -13.94 28.87 9.87
N VAL A 153 -12.88 28.09 9.59
CA VAL A 153 -12.49 27.74 8.21
C VAL A 153 -13.52 26.82 7.56
N LYS A 154 -14.11 25.89 8.31
CA LYS A 154 -15.13 24.97 7.78
C LYS A 154 -16.44 25.68 7.48
N GLU A 155 -16.83 26.66 8.30
CA GLU A 155 -18.07 27.42 8.12
C GLU A 155 -17.99 28.36 6.92
N ASN A 156 -16.85 29.03 6.71
CA ASN A 156 -16.62 29.93 5.57
C ASN A 156 -16.38 29.19 4.23
N GLY A 157 -16.11 27.89 4.25
CA GLY A 157 -15.87 27.07 3.05
C GLY A 157 -17.13 26.63 2.31
N ASN A 158 -18.33 26.91 2.84
CA ASN A 158 -19.61 26.49 2.29
C ASN A 158 -20.38 27.61 1.53
N GLU A 159 -19.76 28.76 1.27
CA GLU A 159 -20.41 29.90 0.59
C GLU A 159 -19.83 30.27 -0.79
N GLN A 160 -19.10 29.39 -1.50
CA GLN A 160 -18.72 29.65 -2.90
C GLN A 160 -18.86 28.43 -3.81
#